data_AF-A0A344WJZ4-F1
#
_entry.id   AF-A0A344WJZ4-F1
#
_cell.length_a   1.000
_cell.length_b   1.000
_cell.length_c   1.000
_cell.angle_alpha   90.00
_cell.angle_beta   90.00
_cell.angle_gamma   90.00
#
_symmetry.space_group_name_H-M   'P 1'
#
loop_
_entity.id
_entity.type
_entity.pdbx_description
1 polymer ?
#
loop_
_entity_poly.entity_id
_entity_poly.type
_entity_poly.pdbx_seq_one_letter_code
_entity_poly.pdbx_strand_id
1 'polypeptide(L)'
;MLLHPQGVLLMKKSVLIAAALMLPIVHACETGPSQRVLTTGAAGAILGAGAGMMAGGDDRRNAAIGAAVGAVAGASVGVYMDRQEEKLRQQTAGTGIEIERQGDQIALTMPSGISFQQGSATIQPSFFQTLNQVAATLNEYPSTAVDIRGHASSEGARDFNQRLSQQRADAVRGYLVNQGVQSVRMSAIGMGIDYPVADNSTEAGRSQNRRVEIILTPVTQ
;
A
#
# COMPACT_ATOMS: atom_id res chain seq x y z
N MET A 1 74.96 -46.16 45.91
CA MET A 1 76.35 -46.59 45.68
C MET A 1 76.34 -47.47 44.42
N LEU A 2 77.27 -47.24 43.49
CA LEU A 2 77.43 -47.82 42.13
C LEU A 2 76.46 -47.27 41.05
N LEU A 3 76.90 -46.32 40.19
CA LEU A 3 77.82 -46.41 39.01
C LEU A 3 77.05 -46.80 37.74
N HIS A 4 76.68 -45.83 36.89
CA HIS A 4 77.39 -45.34 35.68
C HIS A 4 76.97 -46.08 34.36
N PRO A 5 77.09 -45.44 33.17
CA PRO A 5 76.04 -45.36 32.15
C PRO A 5 76.51 -45.79 30.73
N GLN A 6 75.78 -45.37 29.68
CA GLN A 6 76.19 -45.02 28.31
C GLN A 6 75.49 -45.80 27.18
N GLY A 7 74.94 -45.04 26.23
CA GLY A 7 74.33 -45.52 24.99
C GLY A 7 73.65 -44.41 24.19
N VAL A 8 74.45 -43.54 23.58
CA VAL A 8 74.10 -42.34 22.79
C VAL A 8 73.78 -42.70 21.33
N LEU A 9 72.71 -42.13 20.73
CA LEU A 9 72.68 -41.57 19.36
C LEU A 9 71.34 -40.83 19.10
N LEU A 10 71.28 -39.49 19.19
CA LEU A 10 71.37 -38.49 18.10
C LEU A 10 70.34 -38.65 16.94
N MET A 11 69.31 -37.78 16.87
CA MET A 11 69.23 -36.62 15.94
C MET A 11 67.85 -35.92 15.88
N LYS A 12 67.90 -34.61 16.18
CA LYS A 12 67.25 -33.44 15.54
C LYS A 12 65.75 -33.46 15.14
N LYS A 13 65.01 -32.61 15.88
CA LYS A 13 64.13 -31.50 15.44
C LYS A 13 63.19 -31.75 14.25
N SER A 14 61.88 -31.69 14.49
CA SER A 14 60.98 -30.68 13.87
C SER A 14 59.59 -30.73 14.51
N VAL A 15 59.14 -29.57 14.95
CA VAL A 15 57.79 -29.23 15.39
C VAL A 15 56.82 -29.39 14.22
N LEU A 16 55.62 -29.96 14.45
CA LEU A 16 54.38 -29.57 13.77
C LEU A 16 53.19 -30.05 14.61
N ILE A 17 52.44 -29.08 15.13
CA ILE A 17 51.22 -29.22 15.92
C ILE A 17 50.05 -29.42 14.95
N ALA A 18 49.24 -30.45 15.13
CA ALA A 18 47.93 -30.57 14.48
C ALA A 18 46.90 -31.06 15.50
N ALA A 19 46.04 -30.13 15.94
CA ALA A 19 44.92 -30.39 16.82
C ALA A 19 43.79 -31.06 16.02
N ALA A 20 43.40 -32.28 16.40
CA ALA A 20 42.27 -33.00 15.83
C ALA A 20 40.96 -32.56 16.52
N LEU A 21 40.06 -31.95 15.74
CA LEU A 21 38.72 -31.55 16.15
C LEU A 21 37.80 -32.79 16.20
N MET A 22 37.22 -33.08 17.36
CA MET A 22 36.16 -34.06 17.56
C MET A 22 34.81 -33.53 17.02
N LEU A 23 34.18 -34.26 16.10
CA LEU A 23 32.78 -34.08 15.69
C LEU A 23 31.84 -34.93 16.56
N PRO A 24 30.72 -34.39 17.09
CA PRO A 24 29.62 -35.21 17.57
C PRO A 24 28.60 -35.48 16.46
N ILE A 25 28.24 -36.76 16.29
CA ILE A 25 27.17 -37.25 15.43
C ILE A 25 25.84 -37.07 16.16
N VAL A 26 24.97 -36.19 15.67
CA VAL A 26 23.57 -36.11 16.13
C VAL A 26 22.69 -36.81 15.11
N HIS A 27 22.05 -37.90 15.54
CA HIS A 27 21.03 -38.61 14.78
C HIS A 27 19.75 -37.76 14.74
N ALA A 28 19.30 -37.39 13.56
CA ALA A 28 17.97 -36.83 13.32
C ALA A 28 17.15 -37.82 12.49
N CYS A 29 15.98 -38.19 13.01
CA CYS A 29 15.00 -39.06 12.35
C CYS A 29 14.32 -38.25 11.23
N GLU A 30 14.35 -38.74 9.99
CA GLU A 30 13.60 -38.17 8.88
C GLU A 30 12.19 -38.78 8.80
N THR A 31 11.17 -37.92 8.90
CA THR A 31 9.83 -38.17 8.36
C THR A 31 9.35 -36.89 7.70
N GLY A 32 9.25 -36.88 6.36
CA GLY A 32 8.61 -35.80 5.59
C GLY A 32 7.06 -35.84 5.67
N PRO A 33 6.31 -34.95 4.97
CA PRO A 33 6.74 -34.13 3.83
C PRO A 33 6.35 -32.63 3.84
N SER A 34 6.99 -31.91 2.92
CA SER A 34 6.49 -30.77 2.12
C SER A 34 6.02 -29.44 2.76
N GLN A 35 6.80 -28.42 2.39
CA GLN A 35 6.42 -27.03 2.06
C GLN A 35 6.07 -26.03 3.17
N ARG A 36 6.90 -24.98 3.19
CA ARG A 36 6.65 -23.61 3.66
C ARG A 36 6.56 -23.48 5.17
N VAL A 37 7.64 -23.01 5.76
CA VAL A 37 7.81 -21.63 6.21
C VAL A 37 9.21 -21.56 6.82
N LEU A 38 10.12 -20.86 6.14
CA LEU A 38 11.47 -20.59 6.64
C LEU A 38 11.39 -19.42 7.63
N THR A 39 10.83 -19.66 8.82
CA THR A 39 10.86 -18.72 9.96
C THR A 39 11.62 -19.37 11.09
N THR A 40 12.95 -19.40 11.02
CA THR A 40 13.78 -19.66 12.19
C THR A 40 15.10 -18.90 12.07
N GLY A 41 15.26 -17.88 12.92
CA GLY A 41 16.53 -17.50 13.53
C GLY A 41 17.59 -16.83 12.65
N ALA A 42 17.65 -15.50 12.73
CA ALA A 42 18.89 -14.70 12.77
C ALA A 42 20.10 -15.19 11.93
N ALA A 43 20.07 -14.96 10.60
CA ALA A 43 21.23 -14.60 9.77
C ALA A 43 20.82 -14.61 8.29
N GLY A 44 20.52 -13.45 7.72
CA GLY A 44 20.21 -13.36 6.29
C GLY A 44 19.33 -12.19 5.88
N ALA A 45 19.70 -10.97 6.27
CA ALA A 45 19.30 -9.81 5.50
C ALA A 45 19.97 -9.94 4.12
N ILE A 46 19.24 -10.47 3.12
CA ILE A 46 19.32 -10.28 1.66
C ILE A 46 18.31 -11.28 1.06
N LEU A 47 17.00 -11.08 1.26
CA LEU A 47 15.94 -11.63 0.39
C LEU A 47 14.67 -10.74 0.44
N GLY A 48 14.85 -9.44 0.71
CA GLY A 48 13.75 -8.45 0.72
C GLY A 48 13.20 -8.09 -0.67
N ALA A 49 13.74 -8.66 -1.76
CA ALA A 49 13.31 -8.38 -3.13
C ALA A 49 12.46 -9.50 -3.76
N GLY A 50 12.28 -10.66 -3.08
CA GLY A 50 11.78 -11.87 -3.74
C GLY A 50 10.35 -12.29 -3.42
N ALA A 51 9.78 -11.89 -2.28
CA ALA A 51 8.51 -12.45 -1.81
C ALA A 51 7.25 -11.80 -2.42
N GLY A 52 7.38 -10.67 -3.14
CA GLY A 52 6.24 -9.92 -3.67
C GLY A 52 5.72 -10.37 -5.05
N MET A 53 6.40 -11.30 -5.74
CA MET A 53 6.13 -11.49 -7.19
C MET A 53 5.00 -12.47 -7.52
N MET A 54 4.43 -13.18 -6.53
CA MET A 54 3.32 -14.14 -6.75
C MET A 54 1.97 -13.68 -6.19
N ALA A 55 1.83 -12.39 -5.86
CA ALA A 55 0.59 -11.85 -5.37
C ALA A 55 -0.19 -11.19 -6.52
N GLY A 56 -1.53 -11.18 -6.45
CA GLY A 56 -2.42 -10.68 -7.50
C GLY A 56 -2.34 -9.16 -7.66
N GLY A 57 -3.11 -8.59 -8.60
CA GLY A 57 -3.01 -7.17 -9.03
C GLY A 57 -2.91 -6.16 -7.89
N ASP A 58 -3.81 -6.24 -6.90
CA ASP A 58 -3.84 -5.33 -5.76
C ASP A 58 -2.71 -5.58 -4.77
N ASP A 59 -2.33 -6.83 -4.54
CA ASP A 59 -1.22 -7.17 -3.66
C ASP A 59 0.13 -6.70 -4.23
N ARG A 60 0.32 -6.71 -5.55
CA ARG A 60 1.54 -6.16 -6.18
C ARG A 60 1.64 -4.66 -5.97
N ARG A 61 0.53 -3.94 -6.15
CA ARG A 61 0.48 -2.50 -5.90
C ARG A 61 0.71 -2.21 -4.42
N ASN A 62 0.03 -2.91 -3.52
CA ASN A 62 0.19 -2.74 -2.07
C ASN A 62 1.62 -3.09 -1.63
N ALA A 63 2.23 -4.13 -2.18
CA ALA A 63 3.63 -4.46 -1.96
C ALA A 63 4.57 -3.36 -2.49
N ALA A 64 4.30 -2.80 -3.66
CA ALA A 64 5.06 -1.67 -4.21
C ALA A 64 4.92 -0.40 -3.34
N ILE A 65 3.72 -0.11 -2.83
CA ILE A 65 3.49 0.98 -1.88
C ILE A 65 4.27 0.69 -0.59
N GLY A 66 4.11 -0.50 -0.01
CA GLY A 66 4.82 -0.90 1.21
C GLY A 66 6.35 -0.81 1.07
N ALA A 67 6.89 -1.06 -0.12
CA ALA A 67 8.31 -0.88 -0.42
C ALA A 67 8.72 0.59 -0.60
N ALA A 68 7.85 1.41 -1.21
CA ALA A 68 8.14 2.82 -1.49
C ALA A 68 7.99 3.73 -0.28
N VAL A 69 6.96 3.52 0.55
CA VAL A 69 6.61 4.43 1.66
C VAL A 69 6.55 3.74 3.03
N GLY A 70 6.70 2.42 3.08
CA GLY A 70 6.51 1.64 4.29
C GLY A 70 5.05 1.29 4.55
N ALA A 71 4.82 0.12 5.14
CA ALA A 71 3.51 -0.31 5.60
C ALA A 71 3.30 0.01 7.09
N VAL A 72 2.05 0.15 7.50
CA VAL A 72 1.67 0.32 8.91
C VAL A 72 1.51 -1.06 9.55
N ALA A 73 2.06 -1.25 10.75
CA ALA A 73 1.94 -2.49 11.51
C ALA A 73 0.56 -2.61 12.18
N GLY A 74 -0.04 -3.81 12.18
CA GLY A 74 -1.45 -4.05 12.51
C GLY A 74 -2.04 -3.26 13.69
N ALA A 75 -1.41 -3.28 14.87
CA ALA A 75 -1.95 -2.61 16.06
C ALA A 75 -2.04 -1.08 15.94
N SER A 76 -1.28 -0.45 15.04
CA SER A 76 -1.33 1.00 14.82
C SER A 76 -2.17 1.41 13.61
N VAL A 77 -2.67 0.46 12.80
CA VAL A 77 -3.48 0.75 11.61
C VAL A 77 -4.73 1.54 11.97
N GLY A 78 -5.47 1.10 13.00
CA GLY A 78 -6.66 1.81 13.46
C GLY A 78 -6.35 3.26 13.84
N VAL A 79 -5.37 3.47 14.73
CA VAL A 79 -4.94 4.81 15.18
C VAL A 79 -4.48 5.69 14.01
N TYR A 80 -3.79 5.09 13.04
CA TYR A 80 -3.32 5.79 11.85
C TYR A 80 -4.50 6.27 11.00
N MET A 81 -5.44 5.37 10.69
CA MET A 81 -6.62 5.69 9.90
C MET A 81 -7.53 6.68 10.62
N ASP A 82 -7.69 6.58 11.94
CA ASP A 82 -8.49 7.52 12.73
C ASP A 82 -7.92 8.94 12.66
N ARG A 83 -6.59 9.09 12.77
CA ARG A 83 -5.93 10.40 12.65
C ARG A 83 -6.02 10.95 11.24
N GLN A 84 -5.86 10.10 10.22
CA GLN A 84 -6.01 10.48 8.83
C GLN A 84 -7.45 10.96 8.56
N GLU A 85 -8.45 10.22 9.01
CA GLU A 85 -9.86 10.57 8.87
C GLU A 85 -10.18 11.90 9.54
N GLU A 86 -9.75 12.08 10.79
CA GLU A 86 -9.97 13.32 11.53
C GLU A 86 -9.35 14.52 10.82
N LYS A 87 -8.12 14.36 10.30
CA LYS A 87 -7.45 15.42 9.54
C LYS A 87 -8.21 15.77 8.26
N LEU A 88 -8.67 14.76 7.52
CA LEU A 88 -9.49 14.96 6.33
C LEU A 88 -10.78 15.71 6.69
N ARG A 89 -11.49 15.29 7.73
CA ARG A 89 -12.72 15.94 8.21
C ARG A 89 -12.49 17.40 8.57
N GLN A 90 -11.41 17.70 9.30
CA GLN A 90 -11.05 19.07 9.66
C GLN A 90 -10.77 19.93 8.44
N GLN A 91 -10.03 19.41 7.46
CA GLN A 91 -9.62 20.18 6.31
C GLN A 91 -10.73 20.37 5.27
N THR A 92 -11.57 19.37 5.06
CA THR A 92 -12.64 19.41 4.05
C THR A 92 -13.99 19.86 4.61
N ALA A 93 -14.05 20.25 5.89
CA ALA A 93 -15.26 20.79 6.50
C ALA A 93 -15.84 21.95 5.69
N GLY A 94 -17.13 21.90 5.37
CA GLY A 94 -17.82 22.95 4.61
C GLY A 94 -17.51 22.98 3.11
N THR A 95 -16.69 22.08 2.58
CA THR A 95 -16.36 22.01 1.14
C THR A 95 -17.37 21.21 0.31
N GLY A 96 -18.31 20.53 0.98
CA GLY A 96 -19.24 19.59 0.34
C GLY A 96 -18.67 18.20 0.08
N ILE A 97 -17.41 17.93 0.49
CA ILE A 97 -16.90 16.55 0.57
C ILE A 97 -17.52 15.86 1.78
N GLU A 98 -18.12 14.71 1.56
CA GLU A 98 -18.60 13.82 2.60
C GLU A 98 -17.52 12.78 2.90
N ILE A 99 -17.32 12.46 4.18
CA ILE A 99 -16.33 11.48 4.63
C ILE A 99 -17.05 10.40 5.43
N GLU A 100 -16.85 9.15 5.03
CA GLU A 100 -17.42 7.97 5.68
C GLU A 100 -16.33 6.94 5.98
N ARG A 101 -16.42 6.33 7.17
CA ARG A 101 -15.59 5.19 7.56
C ARG A 101 -16.29 3.90 7.13
N GLN A 102 -15.65 3.11 6.27
CA GLN A 102 -16.17 1.85 5.75
C GLN A 102 -15.24 0.71 6.17
N GLY A 103 -15.46 0.17 7.37
CA GLY A 103 -14.53 -0.77 8.00
C GLY A 103 -13.16 -0.12 8.22
N ASP A 104 -12.14 -0.69 7.57
CA ASP A 104 -10.76 -0.16 7.62
C ASP A 104 -10.48 0.92 6.57
N GLN A 105 -11.44 1.20 5.68
CA GLN A 105 -11.28 2.19 4.60
C GLN A 105 -11.91 3.54 4.97
N ILE A 106 -11.37 4.61 4.39
CA ILE A 106 -12.00 5.93 4.41
C ILE A 106 -12.48 6.24 3.00
N ALA A 107 -13.76 6.55 2.85
CA ALA A 107 -14.36 7.01 1.60
C ALA A 107 -14.58 8.52 1.67
N LEU A 108 -14.01 9.26 0.71
CA LEU A 108 -14.30 10.68 0.49
C LEU A 108 -15.18 10.80 -0.75
N THR A 109 -16.37 11.35 -0.60
CA THR A 109 -17.31 11.54 -1.70
C THR A 109 -17.35 13.01 -2.11
N MET A 110 -17.02 13.27 -3.37
CA MET A 110 -16.97 14.59 -3.98
C MET A 110 -18.09 14.75 -5.00
N PRO A 111 -19.13 15.57 -4.73
CA PRO A 111 -20.20 15.81 -5.69
C PRO A 111 -19.69 16.50 -6.97
N SER A 112 -20.03 15.97 -8.14
CA SER A 112 -19.50 16.50 -9.41
C SER A 112 -19.96 17.92 -9.71
N GLY A 113 -21.12 18.33 -9.20
CA GLY A 113 -21.69 19.67 -9.44
C GLY A 113 -20.89 20.82 -8.84
N ILE A 114 -20.08 20.54 -7.81
CA ILE A 114 -19.19 21.52 -7.18
C ILE A 114 -17.72 21.29 -7.55
N SER A 115 -17.35 20.06 -7.92
CA SER A 115 -15.96 19.72 -8.25
C SER A 115 -15.59 19.96 -9.71
N PHE A 116 -16.55 19.88 -10.64
CA PHE A 116 -16.28 19.98 -12.09
C PHE A 116 -17.18 20.98 -12.78
N GLN A 117 -16.73 21.49 -13.93
CA GLN A 117 -17.59 22.22 -14.86
C GLN A 117 -18.67 21.28 -15.42
N GLN A 118 -19.86 21.83 -15.70
CA GLN A 118 -21.00 21.05 -16.19
C GLN A 118 -20.63 20.26 -17.45
N GLY A 119 -20.96 18.96 -17.48
CA GLY A 119 -20.71 18.08 -18.63
C GLY A 119 -19.23 17.83 -18.95
N SER A 120 -18.30 18.28 -18.11
CA SER A 120 -16.86 18.21 -18.35
C SER A 120 -16.11 17.46 -17.24
N ALA A 121 -14.84 17.13 -17.52
CA ALA A 121 -13.85 16.67 -16.56
C ALA A 121 -12.91 17.79 -16.06
N THR A 122 -13.14 19.04 -16.49
CA THR A 122 -12.41 20.21 -16.00
C THR A 122 -12.79 20.50 -14.55
N ILE A 123 -11.82 20.43 -13.63
CA ILE A 123 -11.99 20.76 -12.21
C ILE A 123 -12.33 22.25 -12.07
N GLN A 124 -13.27 22.59 -11.21
CA GLN A 124 -13.61 23.98 -10.93
C GLN A 124 -12.46 24.68 -10.19
N PRO A 125 -12.12 25.94 -10.54
CA PRO A 125 -11.06 26.67 -9.86
C PRO A 125 -11.25 26.79 -8.34
N SER A 126 -12.49 26.96 -7.89
CA SER A 126 -12.86 27.00 -6.47
C SER A 126 -12.55 25.71 -5.71
N PHE A 127 -12.52 24.57 -6.42
CA PHE A 127 -12.34 23.26 -5.81
C PHE A 127 -10.86 22.86 -5.67
N PHE A 128 -9.94 23.60 -6.30
CA PHE A 128 -8.50 23.35 -6.17
C PHE A 128 -7.99 23.46 -4.73
N GLN A 129 -8.51 24.41 -3.94
CA GLN A 129 -8.12 24.55 -2.54
C GLN A 129 -8.49 23.30 -1.73
N THR A 130 -9.67 22.74 -1.96
CA THR A 130 -10.11 21.50 -1.33
C THR A 130 -9.24 20.31 -1.75
N LEU A 131 -8.90 20.20 -3.03
CA LEU A 131 -7.99 19.15 -3.50
C LEU A 131 -6.57 19.30 -2.94
N ASN A 132 -6.08 20.53 -2.72
CA ASN A 132 -4.79 20.77 -2.08
C ASN A 132 -4.77 20.28 -0.63
N GLN A 133 -5.87 20.49 0.10
CA GLN A 133 -6.03 19.96 1.45
C GLN A 133 -6.01 18.42 1.46
N VAL A 134 -6.79 17.80 0.59
CA VAL A 134 -6.78 16.33 0.42
C VAL A 134 -5.35 15.85 0.10
N ALA A 135 -4.66 16.47 -0.86
CA ALA A 135 -3.28 16.13 -1.21
C ALA A 135 -2.31 16.28 -0.03
N ALA A 136 -2.41 17.35 0.75
CA ALA A 136 -1.57 17.56 1.93
C ALA A 136 -1.74 16.43 2.94
N THR A 137 -2.99 16.01 3.21
CA THR A 137 -3.24 14.88 4.11
C THR A 137 -2.77 13.56 3.50
N LEU A 138 -2.95 13.32 2.21
CA LEU A 138 -2.42 12.11 1.55
C LEU A 138 -0.88 12.04 1.62
N ASN A 139 -0.18 13.18 1.56
CA ASN A 139 1.27 13.25 1.70
C ASN A 139 1.73 13.03 3.16
N GLU A 140 0.99 13.54 4.14
CA GLU A 140 1.25 13.33 5.57
C GLU A 140 1.02 11.86 5.97
N TYR A 141 0.06 11.20 5.33
CA TYR A 141 -0.31 9.81 5.59
C TYR A 141 -0.03 8.93 4.35
N PRO A 142 1.23 8.51 4.13
CA PRO A 142 1.62 7.84 2.90
C PRO A 142 1.28 6.35 2.83
N SER A 143 1.02 5.68 3.95
CA SER A 143 0.80 4.23 4.03
C SER A 143 -0.65 3.81 3.71
N THR A 144 -1.24 4.46 2.70
CA THR A 144 -2.53 4.09 2.12
C THR A 144 -2.45 3.96 0.61
N ALA A 145 -3.16 2.95 0.09
CA ALA A 145 -3.57 2.90 -1.30
C ALA A 145 -4.77 3.83 -1.52
N VAL A 146 -4.78 4.51 -2.65
CA VAL A 146 -5.75 5.56 -3.00
C VAL A 146 -6.45 5.18 -4.31
N ASP A 147 -7.73 4.81 -4.23
CA ASP A 147 -8.53 4.48 -5.42
C ASP A 147 -9.51 5.61 -5.72
N ILE A 148 -9.40 6.19 -6.91
CA ILE A 148 -10.21 7.31 -7.36
C ILE A 148 -11.24 6.77 -8.34
N ARG A 149 -12.52 6.83 -7.97
CA ARG A 149 -13.63 6.24 -8.72
C ARG A 149 -14.56 7.32 -9.22
N GLY A 150 -14.71 7.44 -10.54
CA GLY A 150 -15.65 8.38 -11.14
C GLY A 150 -17.00 7.74 -11.38
N HIS A 151 -18.09 8.42 -11.06
CA HIS A 151 -19.46 7.96 -11.27
C HIS A 151 -20.29 8.99 -12.06
N ALA A 152 -21.27 8.49 -12.82
CA ALA A 152 -22.20 9.29 -13.60
C ALA A 152 -23.66 8.94 -13.26
N SER A 153 -24.60 9.85 -13.58
CA SER A 153 -26.03 9.53 -13.56
C SER A 153 -26.42 8.72 -14.80
N SER A 154 -27.59 8.09 -14.77
CA SER A 154 -28.12 7.31 -15.90
C SER A 154 -28.50 8.12 -17.16
N GLU A 155 -28.33 9.44 -17.14
CA GLU A 155 -28.69 10.32 -18.26
C GLU A 155 -27.67 10.24 -19.39
N GLY A 156 -28.13 10.16 -20.63
CA GLY A 156 -27.26 10.12 -21.81
C GLY A 156 -26.73 8.71 -22.13
N ALA A 157 -25.81 8.63 -23.09
CA ALA A 157 -25.29 7.36 -23.58
C ALA A 157 -24.33 6.73 -22.55
N ARG A 158 -24.47 5.42 -22.31
CA ARG A 158 -23.59 4.63 -21.42
C ARG A 158 -22.11 4.86 -21.69
N ASP A 159 -21.69 4.76 -22.95
CA ASP A 159 -20.28 4.93 -23.33
C ASP A 159 -19.76 6.34 -23.07
N PHE A 160 -20.63 7.36 -23.25
CA PHE A 160 -20.28 8.73 -22.92
C PHE A 160 -20.05 8.88 -21.41
N ASN A 161 -20.97 8.36 -20.60
CA ASN A 161 -20.86 8.39 -19.13
C ASN A 161 -19.65 7.61 -18.62
N GLN A 162 -19.34 6.46 -19.24
CA GLN A 162 -18.14 5.69 -18.94
C GLN A 162 -16.89 6.54 -19.18
N ARG A 163 -16.75 7.14 -20.36
CA ARG A 163 -15.59 7.99 -20.68
C ARG A 163 -15.49 9.22 -19.78
N LEU A 164 -16.61 9.92 -19.54
CA LEU A 164 -16.63 11.12 -18.70
C LEU A 164 -16.24 10.79 -17.26
N SER A 165 -16.78 9.70 -16.71
CA SER A 165 -16.45 9.24 -15.36
C SER A 165 -14.96 8.89 -15.22
N GLN A 166 -14.38 8.21 -16.22
CA GLN A 166 -12.94 7.91 -16.26
C GLN A 166 -12.11 9.19 -16.33
N GLN A 167 -12.45 10.12 -17.22
CA GLN A 167 -11.75 11.40 -17.37
C GLN A 167 -11.76 12.23 -16.08
N ARG A 168 -12.87 12.21 -15.32
CA ARG A 168 -12.96 12.89 -14.02
C ARG A 168 -12.04 12.23 -12.98
N ALA A 169 -12.03 10.91 -12.91
CA ALA A 169 -11.12 10.17 -12.04
C ALA A 169 -9.65 10.46 -12.38
N ASP A 170 -9.31 10.46 -13.68
CA ASP A 170 -7.98 10.79 -14.16
C ASP A 170 -7.58 12.26 -13.88
N ALA A 171 -8.53 13.20 -14.00
CA ALA A 171 -8.28 14.61 -13.68
C ALA A 171 -7.94 14.80 -12.20
N VAL A 172 -8.68 14.15 -11.30
CA VAL A 172 -8.38 14.18 -9.85
C VAL A 172 -7.03 13.53 -9.58
N ARG A 173 -6.75 12.35 -10.17
CA ARG A 173 -5.44 11.69 -10.03
C ARG A 173 -4.31 12.60 -10.49
N GLY A 174 -4.42 13.16 -11.69
CA GLY A 174 -3.42 14.05 -12.28
C GLY A 174 -3.18 15.27 -11.41
N TYR A 175 -4.23 15.86 -10.85
CA TYR A 175 -4.09 16.97 -9.91
C TYR A 175 -3.35 16.57 -8.64
N LEU A 176 -3.71 15.45 -7.99
CA LEU A 176 -3.06 14.98 -6.78
C LEU A 176 -1.57 14.62 -7.01
N VAL A 177 -1.24 14.04 -8.17
CA VAL A 177 0.16 13.82 -8.58
C VAL A 177 0.92 15.14 -8.68
N ASN A 178 0.32 16.17 -9.29
CA ASN A 178 0.94 17.48 -9.39
C ASN A 178 1.12 18.17 -8.02
N GLN A 179 0.32 17.79 -7.01
CA GLN A 179 0.49 18.20 -5.60
C GLN A 179 1.44 17.28 -4.80
N GLY A 180 2.16 16.38 -5.47
CA GLY A 180 3.22 15.56 -4.87
C GLY A 180 2.77 14.20 -4.33
N VAL A 181 1.50 13.82 -4.46
CA VAL A 181 1.05 12.48 -4.06
C VAL A 181 1.66 11.44 -5.00
N GLN A 182 2.33 10.43 -4.44
CA GLN A 182 3.06 9.44 -5.22
C GLN A 182 2.12 8.62 -6.12
N SER A 183 2.40 8.59 -7.42
CA SER A 183 1.54 7.91 -8.41
C SER A 183 1.37 6.42 -8.16
N VAL A 184 2.39 5.73 -7.62
CA VAL A 184 2.34 4.30 -7.27
C VAL A 184 1.23 3.98 -6.27
N ARG A 185 0.83 4.96 -5.45
CA ARG A 185 -0.26 4.83 -4.49
C ARG A 185 -1.63 4.98 -5.10
N MET A 186 -1.76 5.44 -6.34
CA MET A 186 -3.04 5.87 -6.90
C MET A 186 -3.51 5.00 -8.07
N SER A 187 -4.80 4.69 -8.09
CA SER A 187 -5.52 4.13 -9.23
C SER A 187 -6.70 5.04 -9.58
N ALA A 188 -7.04 5.17 -10.86
CA ALA A 188 -8.18 5.96 -11.32
C ALA A 188 -9.04 5.15 -12.29
N ILE A 189 -10.33 4.99 -11.94
CA ILE A 189 -11.25 4.11 -12.66
C ILE A 189 -12.59 4.84 -12.85
N GLY A 190 -13.10 4.86 -14.07
CA GLY A 190 -14.46 5.24 -14.39
C GLY A 190 -15.41 4.10 -14.12
N MET A 191 -16.42 4.33 -13.29
CA MET A 191 -17.45 3.36 -12.92
C MET A 191 -18.75 3.54 -13.72
N GLY A 192 -18.79 4.56 -14.59
CA GLY A 192 -19.95 4.85 -15.43
C GLY A 192 -21.23 5.01 -14.60
N ILE A 193 -22.27 4.27 -14.99
CA ILE A 193 -23.60 4.32 -14.36
C ILE A 193 -23.91 3.08 -13.52
N ASP A 194 -22.94 2.18 -13.36
CA ASP A 194 -23.18 0.81 -12.86
C ASP A 194 -23.31 0.72 -11.34
N TYR A 195 -22.96 1.79 -10.62
CA TYR A 195 -22.95 1.85 -9.16
C TYR A 195 -23.69 3.10 -8.63
N PRO A 196 -25.02 3.17 -8.80
CA PRO A 196 -25.84 4.24 -8.26
C PRO A 196 -25.95 4.11 -6.73
N VAL A 197 -25.88 5.24 -6.03
CA VAL A 197 -26.11 5.35 -4.58
C VAL A 197 -27.50 5.91 -4.26
N ALA A 198 -28.19 6.44 -5.27
CA ALA A 198 -29.52 7.01 -5.15
C ALA A 198 -30.37 6.79 -6.40
N ASP A 199 -31.67 7.07 -6.29
CA ASP A 199 -32.62 6.88 -7.37
C ASP A 199 -32.34 7.81 -8.57
N ASN A 200 -32.07 7.21 -9.72
CA ASN A 200 -31.84 7.91 -10.98
C ASN A 200 -33.10 8.55 -11.58
N SER A 201 -34.30 8.20 -11.10
CA SER A 201 -35.54 8.81 -11.58
C SER A 201 -35.71 10.26 -11.12
N THR A 202 -35.06 10.65 -10.02
CA THR A 202 -35.17 12.00 -9.43
C THR A 202 -33.91 12.84 -9.69
N GLU A 203 -34.06 14.16 -9.80
CA GLU A 203 -32.89 15.04 -9.97
C GLU A 203 -31.95 15.00 -8.76
N ALA A 204 -32.52 14.92 -7.55
CA ALA A 204 -31.74 14.81 -6.32
C ALA A 204 -30.86 13.55 -6.33
N GLY A 205 -31.43 12.38 -6.66
CA GLY A 205 -30.67 11.13 -6.71
C GLY A 205 -29.67 11.10 -7.86
N ARG A 206 -29.99 11.67 -9.02
CA ARG A 206 -29.00 11.84 -10.11
C ARG A 206 -27.83 12.72 -9.70
N SER A 207 -28.08 13.78 -8.94
CA SER A 207 -27.02 14.65 -8.40
C SER A 207 -26.08 13.89 -7.47
N GLN A 208 -26.63 13.05 -6.59
CA GLN A 208 -25.83 12.17 -5.72
C GLN A 208 -25.04 11.12 -6.53
N ASN A 209 -25.62 10.56 -7.59
CA ASN A 209 -24.92 9.59 -8.44
C ASN A 209 -23.75 10.21 -9.22
N ARG A 210 -23.82 11.49 -9.57
CA ARG A 210 -22.73 12.24 -10.23
C ARG A 210 -21.68 12.65 -9.20
N ARG A 211 -20.73 11.76 -8.91
CA ARG A 211 -19.70 11.96 -7.88
C ARG A 211 -18.35 11.38 -8.29
N VAL A 212 -17.30 11.81 -7.61
CA VAL A 212 -16.02 11.10 -7.58
C VAL A 212 -15.78 10.65 -6.15
N GLU A 213 -15.40 9.39 -5.96
CA GLU A 213 -15.02 8.84 -4.68
C GLU A 213 -13.50 8.69 -4.62
N ILE A 214 -12.91 9.01 -3.47
CA ILE A 214 -11.52 8.66 -3.15
C ILE A 214 -11.56 7.67 -1.99
N ILE A 215 -11.17 6.43 -2.25
CA ILE A 215 -11.16 5.35 -1.26
C ILE A 215 -9.73 5.13 -0.79
N LEU A 216 -9.53 5.26 0.52
CA LEU A 216 -8.25 5.08 1.17
C LEU A 216 -8.24 3.72 1.87
N THR A 217 -7.31 2.85 1.48
CA THR A 217 -7.13 1.54 2.09
C THR A 217 -5.77 1.48 2.77
N PRO A 218 -5.69 1.09 4.06
CA PRO A 218 -4.40 0.96 4.74
C PRO A 218 -3.54 -0.11 4.06
N VAL A 219 -2.26 0.19 3.87
CA VAL A 219 -1.28 -0.80 3.43
C VAL A 219 -0.64 -1.40 4.67
N THR A 220 -0.93 -2.68 4.90
CA THR A 220 -0.44 -3.46 6.03
C THR A 220 0.64 -4.44 5.59
N GLN A 221 1.49 -4.84 6.52
CA GLN A 221 2.51 -5.89 6.36
C GLN A 221 2.29 -7.01 7.38
#